data_AF-A0A8J2P940-F1
#
_entry.id   AF-A0A8J2P940-F1
#
_cell.length_a   1.000
_cell.length_b   1.000
_cell.length_c   1.000
_cell.angle_alpha   90.00
_cell.angle_beta   90.00
_cell.angle_gamma   90.00
#
_symmetry.space_group_name_H-M   'P 1'
#
loop_
_entity.id
_entity.type
_entity.pdbx_description
1 polymer ?
#
loop_
_entity_poly.entity_id
_entity_poly.type
_entity_poly.pdbx_seq_one_letter_code
_entity_poly.pdbx_strand_id
1 'polypeptide(L)'
;QLENVEKGLTKINEDMKEAEKMLSGLEKSIFWYVFCECCGTCELPCNKQSQNKEDDKIWKGNDDGKVVSSQPQRKDGPQLMAYGGYIGKITNDAREEEMENNMEQINNMVGNIRNMALDMGGEIETQNRQLDRINRKAESNEIRLKGANERAGKLLK
;
A
#
# COMPACT_ATOMS: atom_id res chain seq x y z
N GLN A 1 -7.90 1.87 -6.31
CA GLN A 1 -8.09 0.40 -6.09
C GLN A 1 -7.23 -0.12 -4.95
N LEU A 2 -5.92 0.17 -4.94
CA LEU A 2 -5.01 -0.20 -3.84
C LEU A 2 -5.46 0.33 -2.47
N GLU A 3 -6.05 1.52 -2.41
CA GLU A 3 -6.65 2.04 -1.17
C GLU A 3 -7.76 1.15 -0.60
N ASN A 4 -8.58 0.53 -1.45
CA ASN A 4 -9.65 -0.36 -0.99
C ASN A 4 -9.07 -1.66 -0.45
N VAL A 5 -7.98 -2.16 -1.04
CA VAL A 5 -7.23 -3.32 -0.54
C VAL A 5 -6.59 -2.99 0.80
N GLU A 6 -5.95 -1.83 0.92
CA GLU A 6 -5.33 -1.37 2.16
C GLU A 6 -6.38 -1.18 3.28
N LYS A 7 -7.54 -0.60 2.96
CA LYS A 7 -8.68 -0.51 3.89
C LYS A 7 -9.20 -1.90 4.30
N GLY A 8 -9.31 -2.82 3.34
CA GLY A 8 -9.71 -4.21 3.61
C GLY A 8 -8.75 -4.91 4.57
N LEU A 9 -7.44 -4.71 4.40
CA LEU A 9 -6.42 -5.27 5.29
C LEU A 9 -6.47 -4.67 6.70
N THR A 10 -6.75 -3.36 6.82
CA THR A 10 -6.98 -2.72 8.12
C THR A 10 -8.20 -3.31 8.83
N LYS A 11 -9.31 -3.51 8.09
CA LYS A 11 -10.51 -4.15 8.65
C LYS A 11 -10.23 -5.58 9.13
N ILE A 12 -9.54 -6.39 8.31
CA ILE A 12 -9.15 -7.76 8.72
C ILE A 12 -8.30 -7.72 9.99
N ASN A 13 -7.41 -6.75 10.14
CA ASN A 13 -6.60 -6.62 11.34
C ASN A 13 -7.44 -6.31 12.58
N GLU A 14 -8.44 -5.44 12.46
CA GLU A 14 -9.41 -5.15 13.53
C GLU A 14 -10.20 -6.41 13.90
N ASP A 15 -10.73 -7.12 12.90
CA ASP A 15 -11.45 -8.38 13.09
C ASP A 15 -10.57 -9.45 13.77
N MET A 16 -9.30 -9.55 13.39
CA MET A 16 -8.33 -10.47 14.00
C MET A 16 -8.02 -10.10 15.45
N LYS A 17 -7.94 -8.80 15.79
CA LYS A 17 -7.79 -8.34 17.19
C LYS A 17 -8.98 -8.75 18.05
N GLU A 18 -10.18 -8.66 17.51
CA GLU A 18 -11.38 -9.08 18.21
C GLU A 18 -11.43 -10.61 18.38
N ALA A 19 -11.16 -11.36 17.31
CA ALA A 19 -11.11 -12.82 17.35
C ALA A 19 -10.09 -13.35 18.39
N GLU A 20 -8.89 -12.76 18.46
CA GLU A 20 -7.89 -13.13 19.46
C GLU A 20 -8.32 -12.86 20.91
N LYS A 21 -9.07 -11.77 21.15
CA LYS A 21 -9.65 -11.49 22.47
C LYS A 21 -10.72 -12.51 22.84
N MET A 22 -11.59 -12.87 21.89
CA MET A 22 -12.60 -13.90 22.10
C MET A 22 -11.95 -15.26 22.40
N LEU A 23 -10.96 -15.68 21.61
CA LEU A 23 -10.22 -16.93 21.85
C LEU A 23 -9.50 -16.92 23.20
N SER A 24 -8.86 -15.81 23.57
CA SER A 24 -8.25 -15.66 24.91
C SER A 24 -9.28 -15.71 26.04
N GLY A 25 -10.49 -15.19 25.79
CA GLY A 25 -11.62 -15.26 26.73
C GLY A 25 -12.11 -16.69 26.93
N LEU A 26 -12.23 -17.45 25.84
CA LEU A 26 -12.59 -18.88 25.86
C LEU A 26 -11.50 -19.74 26.51
N GLU A 27 -10.22 -19.50 26.19
CA GLU A 27 -9.08 -20.13 26.86
C GLU A 27 -9.13 -19.89 28.37
N LYS A 28 -9.39 -18.64 28.79
CA LYS A 28 -9.50 -18.29 30.22
C LYS A 28 -10.73 -18.90 30.87
N SER A 29 -11.89 -18.96 30.20
CA SER A 29 -13.08 -19.58 30.79
C SER A 29 -12.91 -21.08 30.94
N ILE A 30 -12.37 -21.78 29.94
CA ILE A 30 -12.05 -23.21 30.02
C ILE A 30 -11.00 -23.45 31.10
N PHE A 31 -9.92 -22.66 31.13
CA PHE A 31 -8.89 -22.78 32.16
C PHE A 31 -9.45 -22.46 33.56
N TRP A 32 -10.34 -21.49 33.70
CA TRP A 32 -11.01 -21.19 34.96
C TRP A 32 -11.91 -22.35 35.40
N TYR A 33 -12.67 -22.97 34.51
CA TYR A 33 -13.47 -24.17 34.82
C TYR A 33 -12.57 -25.34 35.26
N VAL A 34 -11.45 -25.56 34.58
CA VAL A 34 -10.51 -26.66 34.90
C VAL A 34 -9.65 -26.38 36.14
N PHE A 35 -9.32 -25.12 36.42
CA PHE A 35 -8.44 -24.73 37.53
C PHE A 35 -9.20 -24.40 38.82
N CYS A 36 -10.45 -23.92 38.71
CA CYS A 36 -11.31 -23.63 39.86
C CYS A 36 -11.93 -24.90 40.47
N GLU A 37 -12.01 -26.01 39.72
CA GLU A 37 -12.51 -27.29 40.24
C GLU A 37 -11.53 -27.99 41.21
N CYS A 38 -10.26 -27.56 41.31
CA CYS A 38 -9.26 -28.33 42.05
C CYS A 38 -8.82 -27.73 43.41
N CYS A 39 -9.17 -26.50 43.79
CA CYS A 39 -8.64 -25.93 45.05
C CYS A 39 -9.34 -24.66 45.56
N GLY A 40 -10.11 -24.76 46.65
CA GLY A 40 -10.67 -23.63 47.41
C GLY A 40 -9.66 -22.81 48.22
N THR A 41 -8.36 -22.80 47.90
CA THR A 41 -7.33 -22.02 48.64
C THR A 41 -6.05 -21.70 47.84
N CYS A 42 -5.99 -21.90 46.51
CA CYS A 42 -4.70 -21.82 45.81
C CYS A 42 -4.39 -20.41 45.25
N GLU A 43 -3.42 -19.73 45.87
CA GLU A 43 -2.66 -18.61 45.29
C GLU A 43 -1.78 -19.16 44.15
N LEU A 44 -2.06 -18.82 42.87
CA LEU A 44 -1.19 -19.20 41.74
C LEU A 44 -0.92 -18.02 40.79
N PRO A 45 0.27 -17.97 40.17
CA PRO A 45 0.76 -16.84 39.40
C PRO A 45 0.16 -16.89 37.98
N CYS A 46 -1.00 -16.26 37.81
CA CYS A 46 -1.59 -15.97 36.51
C CYS A 46 -0.77 -14.91 35.75
N ASN A 47 0.39 -15.25 35.19
CA ASN A 47 0.93 -14.38 34.14
C ASN A 47 2.04 -15.02 33.28
N LYS A 48 1.67 -15.67 32.17
CA LYS A 48 2.48 -15.68 30.94
C LYS A 48 1.58 -15.84 29.71
N GLN A 49 0.76 -14.83 29.41
CA GLN A 49 0.45 -14.57 28.00
C GLN A 49 1.65 -13.79 27.45
N SER A 50 2.50 -14.44 26.65
CA SER A 50 3.41 -13.71 25.77
C SER A 50 2.51 -12.92 24.83
N GLN A 51 2.28 -11.65 25.17
CA GLN A 51 1.72 -10.72 24.22
C GLN A 51 2.66 -10.75 23.03
N ASN A 52 2.17 -11.24 21.89
CA ASN A 52 2.80 -11.00 20.60
C ASN A 52 2.88 -9.48 20.51
N LYS A 53 4.04 -8.93 20.84
CA LYS A 53 4.30 -7.51 20.71
C LYS A 53 4.27 -7.26 19.22
N GLU A 54 3.11 -6.82 18.74
CA GLU A 54 3.00 -6.34 17.37
C GLU A 54 4.04 -5.24 17.20
N ASP A 55 4.75 -5.28 16.07
CA ASP A 55 5.43 -4.10 15.59
C ASP A 55 4.34 -3.09 15.22
N ASP A 56 3.93 -2.30 16.22
CA ASP A 56 3.01 -1.16 16.11
C ASP A 56 3.34 -0.25 14.91
N LYS A 57 4.61 -0.29 14.47
CA LYS A 57 5.15 0.39 13.29
C LYS A 57 4.53 -0.05 11.96
N ILE A 58 4.01 -1.28 11.84
CA ILE A 58 3.38 -1.79 10.60
C ILE A 58 1.99 -1.16 10.42
N TRP A 59 1.31 -0.83 11.52
CA TRP A 59 -0.08 -0.39 11.54
C TRP A 59 -0.27 1.10 11.87
N LYS A 60 0.72 1.75 12.51
CA LYS A 60 0.76 3.21 12.68
C LYS A 60 1.20 3.85 11.36
N GLY A 61 0.25 4.50 10.68
CA GLY A 61 0.51 5.17 9.41
C GLY A 61 1.21 6.53 9.57
N ASN A 62 2.01 6.86 8.55
CA ASN A 62 2.37 8.21 8.09
C ASN A 62 3.62 8.96 8.61
N ASP A 63 4.63 8.33 9.22
CA ASP A 63 5.92 9.05 9.44
C ASP A 63 6.79 9.19 8.17
N ASP A 64 6.46 8.49 7.07
CA ASP A 64 7.16 8.62 5.79
C ASP A 64 6.45 9.58 4.82
N GLY A 65 5.92 10.69 5.34
CA GLY A 65 5.44 11.85 4.59
C GLY A 65 6.55 12.56 3.78
N LYS A 66 7.54 11.82 3.29
CA LYS A 66 8.48 12.29 2.27
C LYS A 66 7.74 12.33 0.95
N VAL A 67 6.93 13.39 0.81
CA VAL A 67 6.54 13.99 -0.47
C VAL A 67 7.78 13.91 -1.35
N VAL A 68 7.65 13.28 -2.52
CA VAL A 68 8.76 13.03 -3.43
C VAL A 68 9.32 14.38 -3.90
N SER A 69 10.24 14.95 -3.11
CA SER A 69 10.94 16.20 -3.45
C SER A 69 11.89 16.01 -4.65
N SER A 70 12.01 14.78 -5.15
CA SER A 70 12.74 14.41 -6.36
C SER A 70 11.82 14.27 -7.57
N GLN A 71 10.56 14.71 -7.48
CA GLN A 71 9.79 14.97 -8.68
C GLN A 71 10.58 16.02 -9.47
N PRO A 72 10.95 15.77 -10.73
CA PRO A 72 11.67 16.76 -11.51
C PRO A 72 10.84 18.03 -11.45
N GLN A 73 11.36 19.06 -10.76
CA GLN A 73 10.79 20.40 -10.86
C GLN A 73 10.57 20.62 -12.35
N ARG A 74 9.36 21.06 -12.69
CA ARG A 74 9.00 21.51 -14.02
C ARG A 74 9.99 22.60 -14.38
N LYS A 75 11.15 22.19 -14.88
CA LYS A 75 12.11 23.07 -15.50
C LYS A 75 11.39 23.36 -16.80
N ASP A 76 10.83 24.57 -16.86
CA ASP A 76 10.62 25.30 -18.09
C ASP A 76 11.99 25.51 -18.74
N GLY A 77 12.66 24.40 -19.06
CA GLY A 77 13.84 24.37 -19.89
C GLY A 77 13.36 24.79 -21.26
N PRO A 78 14.08 25.68 -21.94
CA PRO A 78 13.62 26.32 -23.16
C PRO A 78 13.03 25.27 -24.09
N GLN A 79 11.74 25.41 -24.37
CA GLN A 79 11.06 24.72 -25.46
C GLN A 79 12.04 24.82 -26.63
N LEU A 80 12.53 23.68 -27.14
CA LEU A 80 13.34 23.66 -28.35
C LEU A 80 12.39 24.10 -29.47
N MET A 81 12.21 25.40 -29.60
CA MET A 81 11.55 26.03 -30.73
C MET A 81 12.46 25.66 -31.90
N ALA A 82 11.96 24.80 -32.78
CA ALA A 82 12.60 24.54 -34.06
C ALA A 82 12.60 25.88 -34.82
N TYR A 83 13.70 26.63 -34.71
CA TYR A 83 13.93 27.84 -35.47
C TYR A 83 14.17 27.43 -36.93
N GLY A 84 13.07 27.27 -37.66
CA GLY A 84 13.02 26.63 -38.98
C GLY A 84 12.09 25.44 -38.88
N GLY A 85 10.94 25.51 -39.57
CA GLY A 85 9.85 24.54 -39.48
C GLY A 85 10.29 23.07 -39.53
N TYR A 86 9.42 22.18 -39.04
CA TYR A 86 9.70 20.76 -38.91
C TYR A 86 10.01 20.08 -40.25
N ILE A 87 9.53 20.64 -41.35
CA ILE A 87 9.70 20.16 -42.73
C ILE A 87 10.54 21.17 -43.54
N GLY A 88 11.65 20.69 -44.11
CA GLY A 88 12.44 21.47 -45.05
C GLY A 88 11.66 21.67 -46.36
N LYS A 89 11.43 22.93 -46.75
CA LYS A 89 10.69 23.26 -47.97
C LYS A 89 11.56 23.04 -49.21
N ILE A 90 11.14 22.16 -50.12
CA ILE A 90 11.87 21.83 -51.35
C ILE A 90 11.09 22.32 -52.56
N THR A 91 9.80 21.97 -52.62
CA THR A 91 8.89 22.34 -53.72
C THR A 91 7.87 23.41 -53.33
N ASN A 92 7.74 23.74 -52.04
CA ASN A 92 6.77 24.71 -51.51
C ASN A 92 5.33 24.41 -51.98
N ASP A 93 4.95 23.14 -52.01
CA ASP A 93 3.61 22.71 -52.39
C ASP A 93 2.69 22.56 -51.17
N ALA A 94 1.37 22.43 -51.42
CA ALA A 94 0.38 22.28 -50.36
C ALA A 94 0.58 21.02 -49.50
N ARG A 95 1.28 20.01 -50.04
CA ARG A 95 1.60 18.78 -49.31
C ARG A 95 2.67 19.03 -48.25
N GLU A 96 3.72 19.79 -48.57
CA GLU A 96 4.73 20.23 -47.59
C GLU A 96 4.09 21.07 -46.46
N GLU A 97 3.09 21.91 -46.78
CA GLU A 97 2.34 22.69 -45.78
C GLU A 97 1.46 21.80 -44.88
N GLU A 98 0.77 20.80 -45.43
CA GLU A 98 0.03 19.82 -44.64
C GLU A 98 0.95 19.01 -43.71
N MET A 99 2.14 18.62 -44.20
CA MET A 99 3.14 17.92 -43.37
C MET A 99 3.67 18.79 -42.24
N GLU A 100 3.87 20.09 -42.47
CA GLU A 100 4.26 21.04 -41.41
C GLU A 100 3.17 21.15 -40.34
N ASN A 101 1.90 21.35 -40.76
CA ASN A 101 0.76 21.42 -39.86
C ASN A 101 0.55 20.13 -39.05
N ASN A 102 0.75 18.98 -39.68
CA ASN A 102 0.68 17.68 -39.02
C ASN A 102 1.83 17.50 -38.01
N MET A 103 3.05 17.97 -38.32
CA MET A 103 4.18 17.92 -37.39
C MET A 103 4.02 18.89 -36.22
N GLU A 104 3.42 20.06 -36.41
CA GLU A 104 3.08 20.96 -35.32
C GLU A 104 2.09 20.31 -34.35
N GLN A 105 1.05 19.65 -34.87
CA GLN A 105 0.12 18.86 -34.05
C GLN A 105 0.84 17.74 -33.31
N ILE A 106 1.78 17.04 -33.96
CA ILE A 106 2.60 16.01 -33.31
C ILE A 106 3.45 16.61 -32.18
N ASN A 107 4.05 17.78 -32.33
CA ASN A 107 4.80 18.42 -31.26
C ASN A 107 3.91 18.68 -30.03
N ASN A 108 2.71 19.22 -30.26
CA ASN A 108 1.74 19.43 -29.19
C ASN A 108 1.32 18.12 -28.51
N MET A 109 1.08 17.05 -29.30
CA MET A 109 0.80 15.72 -28.76
C MET A 109 1.97 15.13 -27.97
N VAL A 110 3.21 15.30 -28.43
CA VAL A 110 4.42 14.86 -27.73
C VAL A 110 4.58 15.60 -26.40
N GLY A 111 4.25 16.89 -26.34
CA GLY A 111 4.19 17.66 -25.10
C GLY A 111 3.20 17.06 -24.09
N ASN A 112 2.02 16.68 -24.56
CA ASN A 112 1.00 16.02 -23.72
C ASN A 112 1.44 14.62 -23.27
N ILE A 113 2.03 13.82 -24.15
CA ILE A 113 2.58 12.49 -23.81
C ILE A 113 3.68 12.61 -22.77
N ARG A 114 4.56 13.61 -22.87
CA ARG A 114 5.59 13.87 -21.87
C ARG A 114 5.00 14.15 -20.50
N ASN A 115 3.97 15.00 -20.43
CA ASN A 115 3.30 15.30 -19.17
C ASN A 115 2.63 14.05 -18.58
N MET A 116 1.89 13.27 -19.40
CA MET A 116 1.32 12.00 -18.98
C MET A 116 2.40 11.00 -18.50
N ALA A 117 3.55 10.94 -19.16
CA ALA A 117 4.65 10.07 -18.75
C ALA A 117 5.25 10.49 -17.40
N LEU A 118 5.34 11.79 -17.12
CA LEU A 118 5.80 12.29 -15.82
C LEU A 118 4.80 11.99 -14.71
N ASP A 119 3.51 12.23 -14.95
CA ASP A 119 2.44 11.98 -13.98
C ASP A 119 2.29 10.48 -13.71
N MET A 120 2.30 9.65 -14.75
CA MET A 120 2.33 8.19 -14.60
C MET A 120 3.58 7.72 -13.87
N GLY A 121 4.75 8.31 -14.13
CA GLY A 121 5.98 7.97 -13.44
C GLY A 121 5.91 8.22 -11.92
N GLY A 122 5.40 9.39 -11.51
CA GLY A 122 5.22 9.72 -10.10
C GLY A 122 4.14 8.87 -9.41
N GLU A 123 3.06 8.57 -10.12
CA GLU A 123 1.98 7.72 -9.62
C GLU A 123 2.46 6.27 -9.41
N ILE A 124 3.24 5.70 -10.35
CA ILE A 124 3.81 4.35 -10.20
C ILE A 124 4.72 4.27 -8.97
N GLU A 125 5.58 5.28 -8.73
CA GLU A 125 6.44 5.28 -7.54
C GLU A 125 5.60 5.31 -6.26
N THR A 126 4.53 6.11 -6.23
CA THR A 126 3.62 6.21 -5.08
C THR A 126 2.88 4.89 -4.85
N GLN A 127 2.39 4.26 -5.91
CA GLN A 127 1.73 2.96 -5.85
C GLN A 127 2.68 1.83 -5.42
N ASN A 128 3.94 1.84 -5.86
CA ASN A 128 4.95 0.88 -5.41
C ASN A 128 5.17 0.96 -3.90
N ARG A 129 5.31 2.17 -3.35
CA ARG A 129 5.41 2.35 -1.88
C ARG A 129 4.14 1.89 -1.16
N GLN A 130 2.96 2.08 -1.77
CA GLN A 130 1.71 1.58 -1.21
C GLN A 130 1.65 0.04 -1.23
N LEU A 131 2.12 -0.60 -2.30
CA LEU A 131 2.21 -2.06 -2.39
C LEU A 131 3.13 -2.65 -1.32
N ASP A 132 4.27 -2.02 -1.05
CA ASP A 132 5.17 -2.48 0.02
C ASP A 132 4.49 -2.46 1.40
N ARG A 133 3.69 -1.44 1.69
CA ARG A 133 2.89 -1.37 2.93
C ARG A 133 1.81 -2.45 2.97
N ILE A 134 1.10 -2.63 1.86
CA ILE A 134 0.08 -3.67 1.72
C ILE A 134 0.69 -5.05 1.96
N ASN A 135 1.85 -5.35 1.37
CA ASN A 135 2.54 -6.63 1.54
C ASN A 135 2.89 -6.89 3.01
N ARG A 136 3.46 -5.90 3.71
CA ARG A 136 3.77 -6.04 5.15
C ARG A 136 2.53 -6.26 6.01
N LYS A 137 1.44 -5.53 5.73
CA LYS A 137 0.15 -5.72 6.42
C LYS A 137 -0.46 -7.09 6.14
N ALA A 138 -0.36 -7.57 4.90
CA ALA A 138 -0.86 -8.88 4.50
C ALA A 138 -0.10 -10.02 5.20
N GLU A 139 1.23 -9.97 5.22
CA GLU A 139 2.08 -10.95 5.92
C GLU A 139 1.77 -10.99 7.43
N SER A 140 1.64 -9.82 8.06
CA SER A 140 1.23 -9.73 9.47
C SER A 140 -0.13 -10.39 9.72
N ASN A 141 -1.12 -10.13 8.85
CA ASN A 141 -2.44 -10.73 8.98
C ASN A 141 -2.40 -12.26 8.77
N GLU A 142 -1.58 -12.75 7.84
CA GLU A 142 -1.43 -14.19 7.59
C GLU A 142 -0.89 -14.93 8.81
N ILE A 143 0.15 -14.38 9.46
CA ILE A 143 0.74 -14.96 10.68
C ILE A 143 -0.30 -15.02 11.80
N ARG A 144 -1.07 -13.93 12.01
CA ARG A 144 -2.13 -13.88 13.02
C ARG A 144 -3.22 -14.90 12.75
N LEU A 145 -3.66 -15.02 11.49
CA LEU A 145 -4.71 -15.95 11.11
C LEU A 145 -4.28 -17.41 11.33
N LYS A 146 -3.04 -17.76 10.97
CA LYS A 146 -2.46 -19.08 11.26
C LYS A 146 -2.40 -19.36 12.77
N GLY A 147 -1.91 -18.40 13.56
CA GLY A 147 -1.81 -18.55 15.01
C GLY A 147 -3.18 -18.67 15.70
N ALA A 148 -4.15 -17.86 15.30
CA ALA A 148 -5.52 -17.94 15.80
C ALA A 148 -6.19 -19.26 15.43
N ASN A 149 -5.99 -19.75 14.20
CA ASN A 149 -6.53 -21.04 13.76
C ASN A 149 -5.94 -22.22 14.54
N GLU A 150 -4.63 -22.20 14.81
CA GLU A 150 -3.99 -23.23 15.64
C GLU A 150 -4.55 -23.24 17.08
N ARG A 151 -4.75 -22.06 17.68
CA ARG A 151 -5.36 -21.92 19.01
C ARG A 151 -6.80 -22.40 19.03
N ALA A 152 -7.61 -21.97 18.07
CA ALA A 152 -9.00 -22.43 17.93
C ALA A 152 -9.06 -23.95 17.75
N GLY A 153 -8.17 -24.54 16.96
CA GLY A 153 -8.06 -26.00 16.79
C GLY A 153 -7.69 -26.75 18.07
N LYS A 154 -6.97 -26.12 19.00
CA LYS A 154 -6.70 -26.69 20.34
C LYS A 154 -7.91 -26.62 21.26
N LEU A 155 -8.77 -25.60 21.11
CA LEU A 155 -10.00 -25.45 21.90
C LEU A 155 -11.13 -26.39 21.46
N LEU A 156 -11.08 -26.88 20.22
CA LEU A 156 -12.06 -27.84 19.69
C LEU A 156 -11.70 -29.30 20.02
N LYS A 157 -10.52 -29.56 20.59
CA LYS A 157 -10.09 -30.89 21.03
C LYS A 157 -10.30 -31.04 22.53
#